data_AF-C4QXN3-F1
#
_entry.id   AF-C4QXN3-F1
#
_cell.length_a   1.000
_cell.length_b   1.000
_cell.length_c   1.000
_cell.angle_alpha   90.00
_cell.angle_beta   90.00
_cell.angle_gamma   90.00
#
_symmetry.space_group_name_H-M   'P 1'
#
loop_
_entity.id
_entity.type
_entity.pdbx_description
1 polymer ?
#
loop_
_entity_poly.entity_id
_entity_poly.type
_entity_poly.pdbx_seq_one_letter_code
_entity_poly.pdbx_strand_id
1 'polypeptide(L)'
;MATSDYYDSEEELDLSEDDLEFDLQDLHITSQDSEIEFLFKSLTSDVLWISIVEKADHVAAFIGMTRDECLVLLQHYDWREDKVLDDFLSLGDEIKVSKGLALSSKLRHSLPLHSLSRICAICCEQVDQMFHLEQCSHEYCVKCYTRYLSDKLRQQDSLVLCMEPSCSISVSLQDLKALDSNFPGKDHKPLYDIMISNIAKNYVESNPKLKWCPAPDCTGIVQFDGFSTYEIGTLKEYLDSHNLPIVTCPYSHSFCFACSYEDHDPIPCNIAKNWIRKSKDDSETANWIDINTKQCPKCDAVIEKNGGCNHMTCKKCAYQFCWICLQDWPLHGTAYYNCSRYDASAIKEMHQKQQTTKQSLKRYLHYYKFYISHELSAHQDNDLFRSIESRVQEMQQDLGISWIDCQFYRTAMKLLIKSRKVLKWSYALLYYCEVNNYVYIVETNQSFLSNSIEDLSHLFQLTDPKCIVRERLQFINLSNSMKKREAALVEIIHEGLKNQHLKVT
;
A
#
# COMPACT_ATOMS: atom_id res chain seq x y z
N MET A 1 53.98 -53.40 22.32
CA MET A 1 54.92 -52.31 22.65
C MET A 1 55.54 -51.84 21.34
N ALA A 2 55.66 -50.52 21.14
CA ALA A 2 56.10 -49.81 19.92
C ALA A 2 55.01 -49.71 18.83
N THR A 3 54.21 -48.63 18.81
CA THR A 3 54.41 -47.34 18.10
C THR A 3 54.18 -47.44 16.60
N SER A 4 53.03 -46.94 16.14
CA SER A 4 52.78 -46.62 14.73
C SER A 4 52.10 -45.26 14.70
N ASP A 5 52.86 -44.29 14.20
CA ASP A 5 52.46 -42.92 13.93
C ASP A 5 51.29 -42.89 12.95
N TYR A 6 50.27 -42.09 13.25
CA TYR A 6 49.29 -41.64 12.26
C TYR A 6 49.33 -40.12 12.28
N TYR A 7 49.88 -39.55 11.21
CA TYR A 7 49.95 -38.11 10.98
C TYR A 7 48.53 -37.56 10.82
N ASP A 8 48.24 -36.55 11.62
CA ASP A 8 47.07 -35.68 11.53
C ASP A 8 47.35 -34.67 10.41
N SER A 9 46.53 -34.67 9.36
CA SER A 9 46.56 -33.64 8.32
C SER A 9 45.27 -32.84 8.43
N GLU A 10 45.34 -31.75 9.18
CA GLU A 10 44.37 -30.65 9.14
C GLU A 10 44.47 -29.98 7.76
N GLU A 11 43.55 -30.32 6.85
CA GLU A 11 43.29 -29.49 5.66
C GLU A 11 42.42 -28.30 6.10
N GLU A 12 43.06 -27.17 6.34
CA GLU A 12 42.43 -25.85 6.34
C GLU A 12 41.82 -25.60 4.95
N LEU A 13 40.50 -25.77 4.84
CA LEU A 13 39.71 -25.29 3.70
C LEU A 13 39.63 -23.77 3.78
N ASP A 14 40.60 -23.12 3.16
CA ASP A 14 40.65 -21.68 2.90
C ASP A 14 39.54 -21.33 1.88
N LEU A 15 38.33 -21.10 2.39
CA LEU A 15 37.22 -20.56 1.61
C LEU A 15 37.43 -19.05 1.50
N SER A 16 37.97 -18.62 0.36
CA SER A 16 38.13 -17.22 0.00
C SER A 16 36.80 -16.44 0.11
N GLU A 17 36.87 -15.24 0.67
CA GLU A 17 35.75 -14.32 0.97
C GLU A 17 34.95 -13.82 -0.26
N ASP A 18 35.21 -14.32 -1.47
CA ASP A 18 34.61 -13.85 -2.72
C ASP A 18 33.42 -14.70 -3.22
N ASP A 19 33.02 -15.77 -2.52
CA ASP A 19 31.91 -16.67 -2.92
C ASP A 19 30.56 -16.41 -2.21
N LEU A 20 30.36 -15.24 -1.59
CA LEU A 20 29.09 -14.85 -0.96
C LEU A 20 28.36 -13.71 -1.70
N GLU A 21 28.45 -13.68 -3.02
CA GLU A 21 27.52 -12.90 -3.84
C GLU A 21 26.19 -13.67 -3.94
N PHE A 22 25.34 -13.48 -2.92
CA PHE A 22 23.98 -14.00 -2.89
C PHE A 22 23.13 -13.19 -3.89
N ASP A 23 23.16 -13.63 -5.14
CA ASP A 23 22.34 -13.07 -6.21
C ASP A 23 20.86 -13.37 -5.91
N LEU A 24 20.11 -12.33 -5.53
CA LEU A 24 18.70 -12.40 -5.14
C LEU A 24 17.75 -12.59 -6.34
N GLN A 25 18.27 -12.91 -7.52
CA GLN A 25 17.49 -13.11 -8.74
C GLN A 25 17.30 -14.56 -9.18
N ASP A 26 18.12 -15.52 -8.72
CA ASP A 26 18.01 -16.91 -9.19
C ASP A 26 17.64 -17.88 -8.08
N LEU A 27 16.33 -18.11 -7.95
CA LEU A 27 15.70 -19.40 -7.64
C LEU A 27 14.18 -19.24 -7.83
N HIS A 28 13.80 -18.89 -9.06
CA HIS A 28 12.51 -19.30 -9.60
C HIS A 28 12.53 -20.82 -9.64
N ILE A 29 11.76 -21.47 -8.77
CA ILE A 29 11.34 -22.85 -9.03
C ILE A 29 10.44 -22.72 -10.25
N THR A 30 11.02 -22.97 -11.41
CA THR A 30 10.35 -22.97 -12.71
C THR A 30 9.38 -24.14 -12.74
N SER A 31 8.12 -23.89 -12.40
CA SER A 31 7.05 -24.48 -13.20
C SER A 31 7.22 -23.90 -14.61
N GLN A 32 7.39 -24.78 -15.60
CA GLN A 32 7.45 -24.43 -17.02
C GLN A 32 6.06 -24.06 -17.54
N ASP A 33 5.47 -23.00 -16.97
CA ASP A 33 4.41 -22.23 -17.60
C ASP A 33 4.89 -20.78 -17.52
N SER A 34 5.11 -20.14 -18.66
CA SER A 34 5.48 -18.73 -18.73
C SER A 34 4.34 -17.87 -18.16
N GLU A 35 4.35 -17.64 -16.85
CA GLU A 35 3.41 -16.74 -16.19
C GLU A 35 3.53 -15.35 -16.80
N ILE A 36 2.40 -14.77 -17.17
CA ILE A 36 2.36 -13.45 -17.79
C ILE A 36 2.61 -12.43 -16.68
N GLU A 37 3.71 -11.70 -16.79
CA GLU A 37 4.12 -10.73 -15.78
C GLU A 37 3.51 -9.36 -16.06
N PHE A 38 3.06 -8.70 -14.99
CA PHE A 38 2.61 -7.31 -15.02
C PHE A 38 3.81 -6.37 -14.85
N LEU A 39 4.15 -5.61 -15.89
CA LEU A 39 5.31 -4.72 -15.88
C LEU A 39 4.93 -3.33 -15.37
N PHE A 40 5.67 -2.83 -14.39
CA PHE A 40 5.42 -1.52 -13.79
C PHE A 40 6.70 -0.82 -13.33
N LYS A 41 6.62 0.50 -13.19
CA LYS A 41 7.65 1.35 -12.61
C LYS A 41 7.13 2.09 -11.38
N SER A 42 7.98 2.19 -10.37
CA SER A 42 7.74 3.00 -9.18
C SER A 42 8.33 4.39 -9.37
N LEU A 43 7.54 5.43 -9.13
CA LEU A 43 7.93 6.83 -9.29
C LEU A 43 7.71 7.59 -7.98
N THR A 44 8.65 8.47 -7.62
CA THR A 44 8.45 9.46 -6.57
C THR A 44 7.75 10.69 -7.15
N SER A 45 7.17 11.52 -6.28
CA SER A 45 6.55 12.78 -6.71
C SER A 45 7.52 13.72 -7.44
N ASP A 46 8.80 13.71 -7.06
CA ASP A 46 9.83 14.54 -7.71
C ASP A 46 10.10 14.10 -9.15
N VAL A 47 10.22 12.78 -9.38
CA VAL A 47 10.43 12.21 -10.72
C VAL A 47 9.21 12.47 -11.61
N LEU A 48 8.00 12.35 -11.05
CA LEU A 48 6.78 12.68 -11.77
C LEU A 48 6.73 14.15 -12.17
N TRP A 49 7.12 15.05 -11.27
CA TRP A 49 7.16 16.48 -11.55
C TRP A 49 8.12 16.84 -12.68
N ILE A 50 9.31 16.21 -12.72
CA ILE A 50 10.26 16.37 -13.82
C ILE A 50 9.60 15.99 -15.15
N SER A 51 8.92 14.84 -15.22
CA SER A 51 8.22 14.40 -16.43
C SER A 51 7.10 15.35 -16.87
N ILE A 52 6.33 15.89 -15.91
CA ILE A 52 5.29 16.90 -16.17
C ILE A 52 5.90 18.17 -16.78
N VAL A 53 7.01 18.65 -16.21
CA VAL A 53 7.71 19.85 -16.68
C VAL A 53 8.30 19.63 -18.06
N GLU A 54 8.94 18.48 -18.31
CA GLU A 54 9.48 18.13 -19.64
C GLU A 54 8.39 18.10 -20.71
N LYS A 55 7.21 17.54 -20.39
CA LYS A 55 6.05 17.55 -21.28
C LYS A 55 5.57 18.98 -21.59
N ALA A 56 5.51 19.85 -20.58
CA ALA A 56 5.16 21.26 -20.77
C ALA A 56 6.20 22.02 -21.60
N ASP A 57 7.50 21.76 -21.37
CA ASP A 57 8.60 22.36 -22.13
C ASP A 57 8.60 21.90 -23.60
N HIS A 58 8.27 20.64 -23.85
CA HIS A 58 8.11 20.12 -25.21
C HIS A 58 7.04 20.89 -25.96
N VAL A 59 5.83 21.02 -25.40
CA VAL A 59 4.74 21.81 -26.01
C VAL A 59 5.15 23.28 -26.18
N ALA A 60 5.77 23.88 -25.15
CA ALA A 60 6.23 25.27 -25.18
C ALA A 60 7.19 25.54 -26.36
N ALA A 61 8.07 24.59 -26.68
CA ALA A 61 9.01 24.72 -27.80
C ALA A 61 8.33 24.79 -29.18
N PHE A 62 7.15 24.19 -29.34
CA PHE A 62 6.40 24.22 -30.61
C PHE A 62 5.52 25.47 -30.76
N ILE A 63 4.86 25.90 -29.68
CA ILE A 63 3.86 26.97 -29.73
C ILE A 63 4.39 28.35 -29.31
N GLY A 64 5.64 28.43 -28.83
CA GLY A 64 6.27 29.70 -28.45
C GLY A 64 5.71 30.34 -27.17
N MET A 65 5.11 29.53 -26.30
CA MET A 65 4.52 29.94 -25.01
C MET A 65 5.47 29.65 -23.85
N THR A 66 5.20 30.20 -22.66
CA THR A 66 5.99 29.86 -21.47
C THR A 66 5.57 28.50 -20.91
N ARG A 67 6.47 27.85 -20.15
CA ARG A 67 6.16 26.60 -19.45
C ARG A 67 4.90 26.69 -18.60
N ASP A 68 4.75 27.77 -17.84
CA ASP A 68 3.60 27.99 -16.95
C ASP A 68 2.30 28.10 -17.75
N GLU A 69 2.31 28.80 -18.90
CA GLU A 69 1.17 28.85 -19.81
C GLU A 69 0.83 27.45 -20.36
N CYS A 70 1.85 26.67 -20.75
CA CYS A 70 1.65 25.30 -21.24
C CYS A 70 1.13 24.34 -20.16
N LEU A 71 1.54 24.50 -18.90
CA LEU A 71 1.00 23.70 -17.78
C LEU A 71 -0.50 23.96 -17.57
N VAL A 72 -0.95 25.20 -17.73
CA VAL A 72 -2.39 25.54 -17.66
C VAL A 72 -3.13 24.93 -18.84
N LEU A 73 -2.61 25.06 -20.07
CA LEU A 73 -3.21 24.46 -21.26
C LEU A 73 -3.30 22.94 -21.12
N LEU A 74 -2.21 22.26 -20.75
CA LEU A 74 -2.20 20.80 -20.62
C LEU A 74 -3.25 20.29 -19.64
N GLN A 75 -3.45 20.96 -18.51
CA GLN A 75 -4.54 20.61 -17.57
C GLN A 75 -5.94 20.73 -18.19
N HIS A 76 -6.17 21.73 -19.05
CA HIS A 76 -7.44 21.88 -19.77
C HIS A 76 -7.70 20.80 -20.83
N TYR A 77 -6.66 20.13 -21.32
CA TYR A 77 -6.73 19.14 -22.39
C TYR A 77 -6.50 17.70 -21.90
N ASP A 78 -6.59 17.46 -20.59
CA ASP A 78 -6.30 16.17 -19.95
C ASP A 78 -4.90 15.65 -20.31
N TRP A 79 -3.93 16.56 -20.42
CA TRP A 79 -2.51 16.29 -20.69
C TRP A 79 -2.21 15.64 -22.05
N ARG A 80 -3.13 15.77 -23.00
CA ARG A 80 -2.98 15.37 -24.40
C ARG A 80 -2.31 16.48 -25.23
N GLU A 81 -1.03 16.27 -25.53
CA GLU A 81 -0.22 17.22 -26.30
C GLU A 81 -0.73 17.40 -27.73
N ASP A 82 -1.13 16.31 -28.37
CA ASP A 82 -1.70 16.28 -29.72
C ASP A 82 -2.88 17.25 -29.84
N LYS A 83 -3.80 17.22 -28.87
CA LYS A 83 -4.96 18.12 -28.87
C LYS A 83 -4.61 19.59 -28.67
N VAL A 84 -3.61 19.88 -27.83
CA VAL A 84 -3.15 21.26 -27.61
C VAL A 84 -2.55 21.80 -28.91
N LEU A 85 -1.73 20.99 -29.59
CA LEU A 85 -1.08 21.37 -30.84
C LEU A 85 -2.11 21.53 -31.98
N ASP A 86 -3.05 20.62 -32.12
CA ASP A 86 -4.12 20.69 -33.13
C ASP A 86 -4.99 21.95 -32.94
N ASP A 87 -5.42 22.22 -31.71
CA ASP A 87 -6.23 23.42 -31.43
C ASP A 87 -5.40 24.69 -31.63
N PHE A 88 -4.12 24.70 -31.27
CA PHE A 88 -3.23 25.85 -31.53
C PHE A 88 -3.05 26.11 -33.03
N LEU A 89 -2.93 25.07 -33.86
CA LEU A 89 -2.86 25.23 -35.32
C LEU A 89 -4.14 25.85 -35.88
N SER A 90 -5.30 25.64 -35.23
CA SER A 90 -6.58 26.18 -35.67
C SER A 90 -6.90 27.59 -35.15
N LEU A 91 -6.55 27.88 -33.89
CA LEU A 91 -6.92 29.12 -33.18
C LEU A 91 -5.75 30.10 -33.02
N GLY A 92 -4.51 29.65 -33.24
CA GLY A 92 -3.30 30.43 -32.94
C GLY A 92 -3.29 30.93 -31.48
N ASP A 93 -2.97 32.20 -31.30
CA ASP A 93 -2.91 32.83 -29.97
C ASP A 93 -4.29 32.94 -29.27
N GLU A 94 -5.40 32.85 -30.01
CA GLU A 94 -6.75 32.93 -29.40
C GLU A 94 -7.02 31.79 -28.41
N ILE A 95 -6.28 30.68 -28.54
CA ILE A 95 -6.33 29.58 -27.56
C ILE A 95 -6.04 30.08 -26.14
N LYS A 96 -5.16 31.08 -25.99
CA LYS A 96 -4.80 31.66 -24.70
C LYS A 96 -6.04 32.21 -24.00
N VAL A 97 -6.77 33.12 -24.65
CA VAL A 97 -7.97 33.74 -24.06
C VAL A 97 -9.03 32.69 -23.72
N SER A 98 -9.24 31.75 -24.64
CA SER A 98 -10.26 30.72 -24.48
C SER A 98 -10.02 29.82 -23.25
N LYS A 99 -8.76 29.70 -22.80
CA LYS A 99 -8.33 28.86 -21.68
C LYS A 99 -7.80 29.65 -20.49
N GLY A 100 -8.19 30.93 -20.37
CA GLY A 100 -7.86 31.72 -19.19
C GLY A 100 -6.39 32.15 -19.10
N LEU A 101 -5.75 32.37 -20.25
CA LEU A 101 -4.41 32.95 -20.37
C LEU A 101 -4.51 34.28 -21.14
N ALA A 102 -3.66 35.24 -20.78
CA ALA A 102 -3.64 36.52 -21.48
C ALA A 102 -2.93 36.43 -22.85
N LEU A 103 -3.43 37.15 -23.86
CA LEU A 103 -2.79 37.30 -25.19
C LEU A 103 -1.49 38.11 -25.17
N SER A 104 -1.28 38.91 -24.13
CA SER A 104 -0.28 39.99 -24.12
C SER A 104 0.83 39.73 -23.11
N SER A 105 2.06 39.74 -23.61
CA SER A 105 3.30 39.88 -22.82
C SER A 105 3.60 41.35 -22.42
N LYS A 106 2.61 42.25 -22.56
CA LYS A 106 2.73 43.69 -22.28
C LYS A 106 1.69 44.16 -21.25
N LEU A 107 1.94 43.82 -19.99
CA LEU A 107 1.73 44.71 -18.85
C LEU A 107 3.04 44.78 -18.03
N ARG A 108 4.18 45.00 -18.71
CA ARG A 108 5.49 45.16 -18.06
C ARG A 108 5.67 46.54 -17.43
N HIS A 109 4.85 46.97 -16.46
CA HIS A 109 5.13 48.23 -15.76
C HIS A 109 4.85 48.24 -14.24
N SER A 110 4.40 47.14 -13.63
CA SER A 110 4.42 47.01 -12.16
C SER A 110 4.80 45.59 -11.75
N LEU A 111 5.61 45.48 -10.70
CA LEU A 111 5.88 44.21 -10.04
C LEU A 111 4.56 43.67 -9.47
N PRO A 112 4.29 42.36 -9.58
CA PRO A 112 3.09 41.71 -9.01
C PRO A 112 2.84 42.12 -7.57
N LEU A 113 3.92 42.29 -6.81
CA LEU A 113 3.93 42.86 -5.47
C LEU A 113 4.43 44.29 -5.50
N HIS A 114 3.71 45.22 -4.89
CA HIS A 114 4.17 46.60 -4.75
C HIS A 114 3.73 47.24 -3.43
N SER A 115 4.60 48.10 -2.93
CA SER A 115 4.40 48.80 -1.65
C SER A 115 3.71 50.14 -1.84
N LEU A 116 2.39 50.13 -1.97
CA LEU A 116 1.57 51.34 -2.02
C LEU A 116 0.54 51.27 -0.90
N SER A 117 0.54 52.27 -0.02
CA SER A 117 -0.48 52.40 1.03
C SER A 117 -1.83 52.66 0.38
N ARG A 118 -2.64 51.61 0.25
CA ARG A 118 -3.95 51.60 -0.41
C ARG A 118 -4.96 50.87 0.48
N ILE A 119 -6.24 51.17 0.31
CA ILE A 119 -7.33 50.48 0.99
C ILE A 119 -7.69 49.24 0.18
N CYS A 120 -7.66 48.06 0.80
CA CYS A 120 -8.06 46.83 0.13
C CYS A 120 -9.59 46.71 0.01
N ALA A 121 -10.11 46.34 -1.15
CA ALA A 121 -11.55 46.20 -1.39
C ALA A 121 -12.22 45.05 -0.61
N ILE A 122 -11.45 44.10 -0.06
CA ILE A 122 -11.97 42.92 0.63
C ILE A 122 -11.97 43.07 2.14
N CYS A 123 -10.80 43.37 2.73
CA CYS A 123 -10.72 43.57 4.17
C CYS A 123 -11.04 45.01 4.60
N CYS A 124 -11.12 45.95 3.65
CA CYS A 124 -11.32 47.39 3.92
C CYS A 124 -10.24 48.02 4.82
N GLU A 125 -9.09 47.37 4.97
CA GLU A 125 -7.94 47.87 5.74
C GLU A 125 -6.97 48.63 4.85
N GLN A 126 -6.31 49.64 5.42
CA GLN A 126 -5.15 50.27 4.83
C GLN A 126 -3.94 49.35 5.00
N VAL A 127 -3.30 49.01 3.88
CA VAL A 127 -2.20 48.04 3.85
C VAL A 127 -1.10 48.53 2.93
N ASP A 128 0.13 48.17 3.28
CA ASP A 128 1.34 48.62 2.58
C ASP A 128 1.83 47.62 1.54
N GLN A 129 1.13 46.51 1.33
CA GLN A 129 1.48 45.49 0.35
C GLN A 129 0.23 45.03 -0.41
N MET A 130 0.23 45.33 -1.71
CA MET A 130 -0.79 44.88 -2.66
C MET A 130 -0.20 43.86 -3.62
N PHE A 131 -1.05 42.98 -4.12
CA PHE A 131 -0.72 41.92 -5.05
C PHE A 131 -1.71 41.88 -6.21
N HIS A 132 -1.19 41.69 -7.43
CA HIS A 132 -1.95 41.34 -8.63
C HIS A 132 -1.21 40.26 -9.42
N LEU A 133 -1.92 39.51 -10.25
CA LEU A 133 -1.29 38.53 -11.16
C LEU A 133 -0.48 39.24 -12.24
N GLU A 134 0.57 38.62 -12.77
CA GLU A 134 1.36 39.21 -13.87
C GLU A 134 0.51 39.54 -15.12
N GLN A 135 -0.54 38.74 -15.35
CA GLN A 135 -1.37 38.82 -16.55
C GLN A 135 -2.59 39.74 -16.40
N CYS A 136 -2.89 40.27 -15.20
CA CYS A 136 -4.05 41.12 -14.94
C CYS A 136 -3.71 42.28 -13.97
N SER A 137 -4.52 43.34 -13.93
CA SER A 137 -4.31 44.48 -13.03
C SER A 137 -5.28 44.52 -11.84
N HIS A 138 -5.89 43.39 -11.47
CA HIS A 138 -6.79 43.31 -10.32
C HIS A 138 -6.00 43.16 -9.03
N GLU A 139 -5.96 44.23 -8.23
CA GLU A 139 -5.11 44.34 -7.04
C GLU A 139 -5.88 44.12 -5.74
N TYR A 140 -5.35 43.25 -4.87
CA TYR A 140 -5.84 43.03 -3.51
C TYR A 140 -4.68 42.89 -2.53
N CYS A 141 -4.95 43.00 -1.23
CA CYS A 141 -3.86 42.85 -0.26
C CYS A 141 -3.35 41.40 -0.23
N VAL A 142 -2.05 41.24 0.05
CA VAL A 142 -1.39 39.93 0.09
C VAL A 142 -2.14 38.96 1.00
N LYS A 143 -2.57 39.41 2.20
CA LYS A 143 -3.32 38.57 3.15
C LYS A 143 -4.62 38.02 2.56
N CYS A 144 -5.39 38.85 1.86
CA CYS A 144 -6.64 38.42 1.22
C CYS A 144 -6.37 37.46 0.07
N TYR A 145 -5.35 37.73 -0.74
CA TYR A 145 -4.96 36.88 -1.86
C TYR A 145 -4.44 35.52 -1.40
N THR A 146 -3.55 35.46 -0.42
CA THR A 146 -3.06 34.22 0.18
C THR A 146 -4.21 33.38 0.74
N ARG A 147 -5.17 34.01 1.43
CA ARG A 147 -6.35 33.30 1.97
C ARG A 147 -7.24 32.74 0.85
N TYR A 148 -7.55 33.55 -0.16
CA TYR A 148 -8.33 33.11 -1.32
C TYR A 148 -7.68 31.91 -2.02
N LEU A 149 -6.39 31.99 -2.30
CA LEU A 149 -5.64 30.90 -2.94
C LEU A 149 -5.56 29.66 -2.06
N SER A 150 -5.34 29.83 -0.76
CA SER A 150 -5.34 28.72 0.21
C SER A 150 -6.67 27.97 0.20
N ASP A 151 -7.79 28.70 0.18
CA ASP A 151 -9.13 28.12 0.19
C ASP A 151 -9.45 27.46 -1.16
N LYS A 152 -9.09 28.10 -2.28
CA LYS A 152 -9.32 27.56 -3.63
C LYS A 152 -8.48 26.34 -3.95
N LEU A 153 -7.20 26.34 -3.57
CA LEU A 153 -6.31 25.20 -3.77
C LEU A 153 -6.74 23.97 -2.95
N ARG A 154 -7.44 24.17 -1.83
CA ARG A 154 -8.01 23.06 -1.03
C ARG A 154 -9.29 22.47 -1.63
N GLN A 155 -10.07 23.26 -2.38
CA GLN A 155 -11.33 22.80 -2.98
C GLN A 155 -11.12 21.86 -4.17
N GLN A 156 -9.98 21.92 -4.88
CA GLN A 156 -9.58 21.01 -5.97
C GLN A 156 -10.53 20.91 -7.19
N ASP A 157 -11.54 21.77 -7.30
CA ASP A 157 -12.61 21.62 -8.31
C ASP A 157 -12.29 22.20 -9.71
N SER A 158 -11.22 22.99 -9.87
CA SER A 158 -10.81 23.55 -11.17
C SER A 158 -9.44 24.24 -11.10
N LEU A 159 -8.93 24.70 -12.24
CA LEU A 159 -7.84 25.69 -12.28
C LEU A 159 -8.19 26.90 -11.41
N VAL A 160 -7.21 27.40 -10.68
CA VAL A 160 -7.38 28.57 -9.81
C VAL A 160 -7.33 29.82 -10.67
N LEU A 161 -8.39 30.61 -10.63
CA LEU A 161 -8.52 31.86 -11.38
C LEU A 161 -8.25 33.07 -10.49
N CYS A 162 -8.08 34.23 -11.14
CA CYS A 162 -8.03 35.53 -10.52
C CYS A 162 -9.23 35.73 -9.57
N MET A 163 -8.99 36.46 -8.48
CA MET A 163 -9.99 36.72 -7.47
C MET A 163 -11.14 37.61 -7.96
N GLU A 164 -10.90 38.42 -8.99
CA GLU A 164 -11.93 39.25 -9.62
C GLU A 164 -12.95 38.38 -10.37
N PRO A 165 -14.25 38.41 -10.04
CA PRO A 165 -15.26 37.52 -10.64
C PRO A 165 -15.41 37.64 -12.16
N SER A 166 -15.14 38.81 -12.74
CA SER A 166 -15.19 39.01 -14.20
C SER A 166 -13.89 38.63 -14.91
N CYS A 167 -12.86 38.20 -14.18
CA CYS A 167 -11.56 37.85 -14.75
C CYS A 167 -11.41 36.33 -14.89
N SER A 168 -11.13 35.88 -16.11
CA SER A 168 -10.91 34.46 -16.42
C SER A 168 -9.43 34.04 -16.38
N ILE A 169 -8.53 34.91 -15.92
CA ILE A 169 -7.08 34.63 -15.93
C ILE A 169 -6.73 33.62 -14.85
N SER A 170 -5.98 32.60 -15.22
CA SER A 170 -5.47 31.56 -14.32
C SER A 170 -4.25 32.05 -13.53
N VAL A 171 -4.10 31.53 -12.32
CA VAL A 171 -2.95 31.81 -11.46
C VAL A 171 -1.79 30.92 -11.87
N SER A 172 -0.65 31.52 -12.21
CA SER A 172 0.56 30.80 -12.60
C SER A 172 1.40 30.37 -11.38
N LEU A 173 2.37 29.49 -11.61
CA LEU A 173 3.34 29.10 -10.58
C LEU A 173 4.26 30.28 -10.21
N GLN A 174 4.54 31.17 -11.16
CA GLN A 174 5.31 32.40 -10.94
C GLN A 174 4.61 33.38 -10.00
N ASP A 175 3.29 33.55 -10.15
CA ASP A 175 2.46 34.38 -9.25
C ASP A 175 2.53 33.88 -7.80
N LEU A 176 2.51 32.56 -7.61
CA LEU A 176 2.61 31.95 -6.27
C LEU A 176 4.00 32.13 -5.65
N LYS A 177 5.08 32.00 -6.43
CA LYS A 177 6.45 32.27 -5.94
C LYS A 177 6.60 33.71 -5.46
N ALA A 178 6.00 34.67 -6.17
CA ALA A 178 6.02 36.08 -5.79
C ALA A 178 5.29 36.33 -4.46
N LEU A 179 4.17 35.63 -4.22
CA LEU A 179 3.43 35.70 -2.96
C LEU A 179 4.17 35.02 -1.80
N ASP A 180 4.62 33.78 -1.97
CA ASP A 180 5.23 32.97 -0.92
C ASP A 180 6.53 33.59 -0.38
N SER A 181 7.32 34.22 -1.25
CA SER A 181 8.58 34.90 -0.87
C SER A 181 8.40 36.01 0.18
N ASN A 182 7.17 36.52 0.35
CA ASN A 182 6.86 37.64 1.25
C ASN A 182 6.11 37.23 2.53
N PHE A 183 5.76 35.94 2.69
CA PHE A 183 5.11 35.39 3.88
C PHE A 183 5.88 34.17 4.44
N PRO A 184 7.08 34.36 5.04
CA PRO A 184 7.82 33.28 5.67
C PRO A 184 7.24 32.95 7.06
N GLY A 185 6.03 32.38 7.10
CA GLY A 185 5.42 31.86 8.32
C GLY A 185 5.81 30.39 8.56
N LYS A 186 6.22 30.01 9.78
CA LYS A 186 6.58 28.63 10.15
C LYS A 186 5.43 27.61 9.99
N ASP A 187 4.18 28.07 9.98
CA ASP A 187 2.97 27.24 9.86
C ASP A 187 2.33 27.27 8.46
N HIS A 188 2.96 27.96 7.49
CA HIS A 188 2.44 28.10 6.13
C HIS A 188 3.08 27.05 5.22
N LYS A 189 2.30 26.08 4.73
CA LYS A 189 2.73 25.28 3.57
C LYS A 189 2.77 26.21 2.35
N PRO A 190 3.89 26.32 1.63
CA PRO A 190 3.98 27.19 0.45
C PRO A 190 2.81 26.91 -0.51
N LEU A 191 2.11 27.96 -0.95
CA LEU A 191 1.02 27.81 -1.91
C LEU A 191 1.53 27.16 -3.20
N TYR A 192 2.78 27.45 -3.53
CA TYR A 192 3.53 26.81 -4.61
C TYR A 192 3.51 25.28 -4.53
N ASP A 193 3.82 24.69 -3.37
CA ASP A 193 3.89 23.24 -3.19
C ASP A 193 2.50 22.60 -3.31
N ILE A 194 1.47 23.28 -2.79
CA ILE A 194 0.08 22.82 -2.90
C ILE A 194 -0.36 22.81 -4.36
N MET A 195 -0.03 23.86 -5.12
CA MET A 195 -0.35 23.93 -6.55
C MET A 195 0.37 22.84 -7.34
N ILE A 196 1.66 22.60 -7.10
CA ILE A 196 2.40 21.48 -7.72
C ILE A 196 1.73 20.14 -7.41
N SER A 197 1.37 19.91 -6.14
CA SER A 197 0.68 18.68 -5.73
C SER A 197 -0.65 18.50 -6.45
N ASN A 198 -1.44 19.58 -6.61
CA ASN A 198 -2.70 19.55 -7.35
C ASN A 198 -2.49 19.28 -8.85
N ILE A 199 -1.49 19.89 -9.48
CA ILE A 199 -1.14 19.64 -10.89
C ILE A 199 -0.74 18.17 -11.08
N ALA A 200 0.14 17.65 -10.20
CA ALA A 200 0.55 16.26 -10.23
C ALA A 200 -0.63 15.30 -10.03
N LYS A 201 -1.54 15.63 -9.10
CA LYS A 201 -2.77 14.85 -8.88
C LYS A 201 -3.64 14.82 -10.14
N ASN A 202 -3.89 15.97 -10.76
CA ASN A 202 -4.65 16.07 -12.01
C ASN A 202 -3.99 15.28 -13.15
N TYR A 203 -2.66 15.31 -13.26
CA TYR A 203 -1.91 14.52 -14.25
C TYR A 203 -2.10 13.01 -14.08
N VAL A 204 -1.97 12.52 -12.84
CA VAL A 204 -2.13 11.10 -12.54
C VAL A 204 -3.58 10.65 -12.73
N GLU A 205 -4.56 11.44 -12.29
CA GLU A 205 -5.99 11.11 -12.46
C GLU A 205 -6.43 11.12 -13.93
N SER A 206 -5.78 11.91 -14.77
CA SER A 206 -6.02 11.94 -16.22
C SER A 206 -5.37 10.78 -16.97
N ASN A 207 -4.42 10.06 -16.35
CA ASN A 207 -3.65 9.01 -16.99
C ASN A 207 -3.98 7.62 -16.42
N PRO A 208 -4.66 6.73 -17.16
CA PRO A 208 -5.03 5.40 -16.67
C PRO A 208 -3.84 4.48 -16.40
N LYS A 209 -2.64 4.80 -16.91
CA LYS A 209 -1.41 4.06 -16.64
C LYS A 209 -0.76 4.47 -15.33
N LEU A 210 -1.16 5.58 -14.72
CA LEU A 210 -0.59 6.06 -13.46
C LEU A 210 -1.60 5.87 -12.32
N LYS A 211 -1.10 5.46 -11.16
CA LYS A 211 -1.90 5.43 -9.93
C LYS A 211 -1.09 5.89 -8.73
N TRP A 212 -1.74 6.66 -7.87
CA TRP A 212 -1.24 6.97 -6.54
C TRP A 212 -1.27 5.73 -5.65
N CYS A 213 -0.29 5.64 -4.76
CA CYS A 213 -0.33 4.69 -3.66
C CYS A 213 -1.55 5.00 -2.76
N PRO A 214 -2.37 3.99 -2.40
CA PRO A 214 -3.54 4.20 -1.54
C PRO A 214 -3.19 4.36 -0.05
N ALA A 215 -1.93 4.17 0.34
CA ALA A 215 -1.51 4.33 1.73
C ALA A 215 -1.67 5.79 2.19
N PRO A 216 -2.18 6.04 3.41
CA PRO A 216 -2.31 7.39 3.95
C PRO A 216 -0.97 8.13 3.93
N ASP A 217 -1.01 9.41 3.55
CA ASP A 217 0.15 10.32 3.48
C ASP A 217 1.30 9.86 2.55
N CYS A 218 1.10 8.78 1.78
CA CYS A 218 2.09 8.29 0.83
C CYS A 218 2.01 9.04 -0.50
N THR A 219 3.14 9.58 -0.96
CA THR A 219 3.26 10.34 -2.21
C THR A 219 3.87 9.51 -3.35
N GLY A 220 3.90 8.18 -3.18
CA GLY A 220 4.42 7.24 -4.18
C GLY A 220 3.42 7.03 -5.33
N ILE A 221 3.94 6.92 -6.55
CA ILE A 221 3.18 6.66 -7.77
C ILE A 221 3.67 5.37 -8.40
N VAL A 222 2.76 4.65 -9.08
CA VAL A 222 3.09 3.50 -9.91
C VAL A 222 2.62 3.74 -11.34
N GLN A 223 3.49 3.45 -12.30
CA GLN A 223 3.21 3.48 -13.73
C GLN A 223 3.13 2.06 -14.30
N PHE A 224 2.07 1.77 -15.04
CA PHE A 224 1.92 0.55 -15.84
C PHE A 224 2.67 0.67 -17.17
N ASP A 225 3.53 -0.31 -17.44
CA ASP A 225 4.40 -0.36 -18.63
C ASP A 225 4.03 -1.47 -19.62
N GLY A 226 3.06 -2.32 -19.30
CA GLY A 226 2.59 -3.39 -20.18
C GLY A 226 2.67 -4.77 -19.53
N PHE A 227 2.67 -5.80 -20.36
CA PHE A 227 2.82 -7.19 -19.95
C PHE A 227 4.08 -7.78 -20.58
N SER A 228 4.63 -8.84 -19.98
CA SER A 228 5.81 -9.53 -20.54
C SER A 228 5.55 -10.19 -21.90
N THR A 229 4.29 -10.50 -22.21
CA THR A 229 3.87 -11.14 -23.47
C THR A 229 2.84 -10.29 -24.20
N TYR A 230 2.75 -10.49 -25.52
CA TYR A 230 1.72 -9.86 -26.36
C TYR A 230 0.38 -10.63 -26.37
N GLU A 231 0.28 -11.72 -25.60
CA GLU A 231 -0.93 -12.54 -25.52
C GLU A 231 -2.07 -11.84 -24.79
N ILE A 232 -1.72 -10.92 -23.88
CA ILE A 232 -2.66 -10.09 -23.13
C ILE A 232 -2.42 -8.64 -23.52
N GLY A 233 -3.44 -8.00 -24.09
CA GLY A 233 -3.36 -6.60 -24.53
C GLY A 233 -3.95 -5.63 -23.52
N THR A 234 -4.77 -6.12 -22.58
CA THR A 234 -5.53 -5.26 -21.66
C THR A 234 -5.48 -5.74 -20.21
N LEU A 235 -5.60 -4.79 -19.28
CA LEU A 235 -5.74 -5.08 -17.86
C LEU A 235 -6.95 -5.97 -17.55
N LYS A 236 -8.00 -5.88 -18.37
CA LYS A 236 -9.20 -6.70 -18.21
C LYS A 236 -8.92 -8.17 -18.51
N GLU A 237 -8.28 -8.47 -19.64
CA GLU A 237 -7.87 -9.84 -20.01
C GLU A 237 -6.92 -10.45 -18.98
N TYR A 238 -6.04 -9.63 -18.39
CA TYR A 238 -5.16 -10.03 -17.30
C TYR A 238 -5.94 -10.51 -16.07
N LEU A 239 -6.94 -9.73 -15.65
CA LEU A 239 -7.80 -10.06 -14.51
C LEU A 239 -8.73 -11.24 -14.80
N ASP A 240 -9.27 -11.33 -16.03
CA ASP A 240 -10.12 -12.44 -16.47
C ASP A 240 -9.35 -13.77 -16.49
N SER A 241 -8.02 -13.71 -16.63
CA SER A 241 -7.10 -14.84 -16.49
C SER A 241 -6.78 -15.19 -15.03
N HIS A 242 -7.45 -14.57 -14.06
CA HIS A 242 -7.25 -14.72 -12.61
C HIS A 242 -5.91 -14.22 -12.08
N ASN A 243 -5.17 -13.43 -12.88
CA ASN A 243 -3.93 -12.81 -12.42
C ASN A 243 -4.22 -11.50 -11.68
N LEU A 244 -3.36 -11.15 -10.72
CA LEU A 244 -3.48 -9.93 -9.93
C LEU A 244 -2.32 -8.98 -10.20
N PRO A 245 -2.57 -7.72 -10.58
CA PRO A 245 -1.53 -6.74 -10.80
C PRO A 245 -1.10 -6.13 -9.45
N ILE A 246 -0.45 -6.92 -8.61
CA ILE A 246 0.09 -6.45 -7.33
C ILE A 246 1.35 -5.66 -7.61
N VAL A 247 1.33 -4.38 -7.24
CA VAL A 247 2.42 -3.45 -7.45
C VAL A 247 2.95 -2.97 -6.11
N THR A 248 4.21 -2.59 -6.08
CA THR A 248 4.84 -1.99 -4.90
C THR A 248 5.30 -0.59 -5.24
N CYS A 249 5.02 0.39 -4.38
CA CYS A 249 5.47 1.77 -4.57
C CYS A 249 6.92 1.98 -4.08
N PRO A 250 7.56 3.15 -4.33
CA PRO A 250 8.92 3.43 -3.86
C PRO A 250 9.13 3.28 -2.35
N TYR A 251 8.06 3.45 -1.56
CA TYR A 251 8.07 3.36 -0.10
C TYR A 251 7.71 1.96 0.43
N SER A 252 7.78 0.92 -0.41
CA SER A 252 7.51 -0.48 -0.04
C SER A 252 6.06 -0.82 0.37
N HIS A 253 5.09 0.05 0.05
CA HIS A 253 3.67 -0.32 0.16
C HIS A 253 3.23 -1.10 -1.08
N SER A 254 2.61 -2.26 -0.86
CA SER A 254 2.07 -3.11 -1.93
C SER A 254 0.55 -3.05 -1.99
N PHE A 255 0.00 -2.90 -3.20
CA PHE A 255 -1.43 -2.75 -3.45
C PHE A 255 -1.79 -3.28 -4.84
N CYS A 256 -3.07 -3.56 -5.08
CA CYS A 256 -3.54 -3.97 -6.39
C CYS A 256 -3.72 -2.75 -7.31
N PHE A 257 -3.03 -2.75 -8.46
CA PHE A 257 -3.16 -1.67 -9.45
C PHE A 257 -4.58 -1.59 -10.02
N ALA A 258 -5.33 -2.69 -10.11
CA ALA A 258 -6.69 -2.65 -10.67
C ALA A 258 -7.70 -2.01 -9.71
N CYS A 259 -7.82 -2.53 -8.49
CA CYS A 259 -8.86 -2.10 -7.54
C CYS A 259 -8.40 -1.05 -6.51
N SER A 260 -7.10 -0.76 -6.42
CA SER A 260 -6.49 0.15 -5.44
C SER A 260 -6.70 -0.26 -3.97
N TYR A 261 -7.14 -1.49 -3.71
CA TYR A 261 -7.09 -2.07 -2.37
C TYR A 261 -5.67 -2.59 -2.07
N GLU A 262 -5.43 -2.88 -0.80
CA GLU A 262 -4.21 -3.57 -0.37
C GLU A 262 -3.97 -4.87 -1.15
N ASP A 263 -2.74 -5.37 -1.10
CA ASP A 263 -2.39 -6.68 -1.63
C ASP A 263 -3.36 -7.76 -1.11
N HIS A 264 -4.13 -8.31 -2.05
CA HIS A 264 -5.20 -9.26 -1.81
C HIS A 264 -5.00 -10.58 -2.56
N ASP A 265 -3.76 -10.91 -2.89
CA ASP A 265 -3.40 -12.25 -3.33
C ASP A 265 -3.71 -13.27 -2.21
N PRO A 266 -4.41 -14.39 -2.48
CA PRO A 266 -4.67 -15.02 -3.78
C PRO A 266 -6.06 -14.80 -4.39
N ILE A 267 -6.80 -13.79 -3.94
CA ILE A 267 -8.22 -13.67 -4.29
C ILE A 267 -8.48 -12.62 -5.38
N PRO A 268 -9.44 -12.85 -6.30
CA PRO A 268 -9.81 -11.87 -7.32
C PRO A 268 -10.37 -10.55 -6.75
N CYS A 269 -10.19 -9.46 -7.51
CA CYS A 269 -10.60 -8.10 -7.10
C CYS A 269 -12.09 -7.97 -6.74
N ASN A 270 -12.97 -8.69 -7.45
CA ASN A 270 -14.41 -8.68 -7.19
C ASN A 270 -14.74 -9.28 -5.81
N ILE A 271 -14.05 -10.34 -5.40
CA ILE A 271 -14.25 -10.99 -4.09
C ILE A 271 -13.72 -10.09 -2.97
N ALA A 272 -12.54 -9.49 -3.16
CA ALA A 272 -12.00 -8.52 -2.23
C ALA A 272 -12.97 -7.33 -2.04
N LYS A 273 -13.48 -6.77 -3.14
CA LYS A 273 -14.48 -5.69 -3.12
C LYS A 273 -15.75 -6.08 -2.36
N ASN A 274 -16.30 -7.27 -2.62
CA ASN A 274 -17.50 -7.77 -1.95
C ASN A 274 -17.26 -7.95 -0.46
N TRP A 275 -16.13 -8.54 -0.07
CA TRP A 275 -15.75 -8.72 1.34
C TRP A 275 -15.59 -7.40 2.09
N ILE A 276 -14.90 -6.42 1.51
CA ILE A 276 -14.72 -5.09 2.10
C ILE A 276 -16.07 -4.40 2.28
N ARG A 277 -16.95 -4.44 1.25
CA ARG A 277 -18.29 -3.86 1.34
C ARG A 277 -19.10 -4.52 2.45
N LYS A 278 -19.16 -5.85 2.47
CA LYS A 278 -19.86 -6.61 3.51
C LYS A 278 -19.34 -6.30 4.91
N SER A 279 -18.03 -6.17 5.06
CA SER A 279 -17.39 -5.85 6.34
C SER A 279 -17.71 -4.44 6.83
N LYS A 280 -17.94 -3.49 5.92
CA LYS A 280 -18.43 -2.14 6.29
C LYS A 280 -19.90 -2.19 6.69
N ASP A 281 -20.74 -2.86 5.92
CA ASP A 281 -22.18 -2.92 6.16
C ASP A 281 -22.54 -3.68 7.46
N ASP A 282 -21.82 -4.77 7.77
CA ASP A 282 -22.06 -5.59 8.96
C ASP A 282 -21.25 -5.13 10.20
N SER A 283 -20.48 -4.04 10.09
CA SER A 283 -19.61 -3.53 11.17
C SER A 283 -20.37 -3.13 12.44
N GLU A 284 -21.63 -2.68 12.33
CA GLU A 284 -22.50 -2.38 13.48
C GLU A 284 -22.92 -3.63 14.27
N THR A 285 -22.94 -4.81 13.63
CA THR A 285 -23.23 -6.10 14.30
C THR A 285 -21.96 -6.71 14.89
N ALA A 286 -20.79 -6.40 14.33
CA ALA A 286 -19.48 -6.82 14.80
C ALA A 286 -18.95 -5.92 15.93
N ASN A 287 -19.79 -5.63 16.92
CA ASN A 287 -19.42 -4.82 18.08
C ASN A 287 -18.34 -5.56 18.89
N TRP A 288 -17.12 -5.13 18.65
CA TRP A 288 -15.85 -5.67 19.07
C TRP A 288 -15.63 -5.41 20.56
N ILE A 289 -15.88 -6.40 21.41
CA ILE A 289 -15.53 -6.35 22.84
C ILE A 289 -14.48 -7.42 23.22
N ASP A 290 -14.09 -8.32 22.31
CA ASP A 290 -13.33 -9.54 22.68
C ASP A 290 -12.03 -9.78 21.89
N ILE A 291 -11.33 -8.75 21.45
CA ILE A 291 -10.23 -8.96 20.48
C ILE A 291 -8.84 -8.83 21.08
N ASN A 292 -8.65 -7.85 21.96
CA ASN A 292 -7.38 -7.69 22.66
C ASN A 292 -7.37 -8.37 24.02
N THR A 293 -8.53 -8.66 24.59
CA THR A 293 -8.65 -9.22 25.93
C THR A 293 -9.62 -10.38 25.93
N LYS A 294 -9.17 -11.54 26.40
CA LYS A 294 -9.98 -12.78 26.52
C LYS A 294 -9.70 -13.48 27.84
N GLN A 295 -10.58 -14.39 28.24
CA GLN A 295 -10.38 -15.24 29.42
C GLN A 295 -9.69 -16.55 29.05
N CYS A 296 -8.81 -17.02 29.94
CA CYS A 296 -8.20 -18.34 29.82
C CYS A 296 -9.28 -19.44 29.94
N PRO A 297 -9.41 -20.35 28.97
CA PRO A 297 -10.46 -21.38 28.98
C PRO A 297 -10.34 -22.41 30.13
N LYS A 298 -9.21 -22.44 30.85
CA LYS A 298 -8.97 -23.37 31.97
C LYS A 298 -9.14 -22.75 33.36
N CYS A 299 -8.87 -21.45 33.50
CA CYS A 299 -8.78 -20.81 34.83
C CYS A 299 -9.39 -19.40 34.90
N ASP A 300 -10.04 -18.96 33.83
CA ASP A 300 -10.75 -17.70 33.66
C ASP A 300 -9.92 -16.44 33.92
N ALA A 301 -8.59 -16.58 33.99
CA ALA A 301 -7.68 -15.45 34.08
C ALA A 301 -7.84 -14.58 32.82
N VAL A 302 -8.03 -13.28 33.02
CA VAL A 302 -8.07 -12.30 31.95
C VAL A 302 -6.67 -12.17 31.34
N ILE A 303 -6.57 -12.35 30.03
CA ILE A 303 -5.34 -12.31 29.25
C ILE A 303 -5.49 -11.21 28.20
N GLU A 304 -4.49 -10.34 28.12
CA GLU A 304 -4.33 -9.37 27.05
C GLU A 304 -3.35 -9.91 26.01
N LYS A 305 -3.67 -9.77 24.72
CA LYS A 305 -2.82 -10.21 23.61
C LYS A 305 -1.67 -9.23 23.40
N ASN A 306 -0.43 -9.70 23.57
CA ASN A 306 0.78 -8.88 23.56
C ASN A 306 1.75 -9.20 22.40
N GLY A 307 1.23 -9.66 21.26
CA GLY A 307 1.99 -10.03 20.06
C GLY A 307 1.07 -10.66 19.01
N GLY A 308 1.57 -10.86 17.79
CA GLY A 308 0.73 -11.43 16.72
C GLY A 308 0.49 -12.93 16.81
N CYS A 309 1.30 -13.67 17.59
CA CYS A 309 1.15 -15.11 17.74
C CYS A 309 -0.18 -15.49 18.39
N ASN A 310 -0.91 -16.43 17.77
CA ASN A 310 -2.17 -16.96 18.27
C ASN A 310 -1.97 -18.18 19.20
N HIS A 311 -0.74 -18.69 19.33
CA HIS A 311 -0.36 -19.67 20.36
C HIS A 311 -0.17 -18.97 21.70
N MET A 312 -1.11 -19.16 22.62
CA MET A 312 -1.10 -18.46 23.90
C MET A 312 -0.80 -19.40 25.05
N THR A 313 0.08 -18.98 25.95
CA THR A 313 0.38 -19.69 27.21
C THR A 313 -0.11 -18.87 28.39
N CYS A 314 -1.04 -19.41 29.17
CA CYS A 314 -1.59 -18.72 30.34
C CYS A 314 -0.53 -18.56 31.45
N LYS A 315 -0.24 -17.33 31.87
CA LYS A 315 0.74 -17.07 32.95
C LYS A 315 0.31 -17.63 34.33
N LYS A 316 -0.99 -17.83 34.56
CA LYS A 316 -1.52 -18.32 35.85
C LYS A 316 -1.51 -19.85 35.96
N CYS A 317 -1.88 -20.57 34.89
CA CYS A 317 -2.06 -22.02 34.94
C CYS A 317 -1.23 -22.80 33.91
N ALA A 318 -0.36 -22.12 33.17
CA ALA A 318 0.50 -22.66 32.10
C ALA A 318 -0.24 -23.38 30.96
N TYR A 319 -1.58 -23.27 30.90
CA TYR A 319 -2.36 -23.87 29.82
C TYR A 319 -2.07 -23.20 28.48
N GLN A 320 -1.85 -24.02 27.45
CA GLN A 320 -1.59 -23.56 26.09
C GLN A 320 -2.84 -23.71 25.24
N PHE A 321 -3.26 -22.63 24.59
CA PHE A 321 -4.50 -22.63 23.81
C PHE A 321 -4.39 -21.69 22.61
N CYS A 322 -5.30 -21.86 21.64
CA CYS A 322 -5.40 -20.99 20.48
C CYS A 322 -6.24 -19.75 20.79
N TRP A 323 -5.72 -18.55 20.51
CA TRP A 323 -6.41 -17.28 20.72
C TRP A 323 -7.72 -17.17 19.95
N ILE A 324 -7.80 -17.81 18.78
CA ILE A 324 -8.97 -17.75 17.91
C ILE A 324 -10.05 -18.68 18.45
N CYS A 325 -9.81 -19.99 18.53
CA CYS A 325 -10.86 -20.96 18.88
C CYS A 325 -10.99 -21.28 20.38
N LEU A 326 -10.05 -20.83 21.22
CA LEU A 326 -9.98 -21.12 22.66
C LEU A 326 -9.84 -22.60 23.02
N GLN A 327 -9.49 -23.46 22.05
CA GLN A 327 -9.22 -24.88 22.27
C GLN A 327 -7.74 -25.15 22.53
N ASP A 328 -7.48 -26.36 23.02
CA ASP A 328 -6.16 -26.86 23.37
C ASP A 328 -5.17 -26.74 22.19
N TRP A 329 -3.99 -26.17 22.46
CA TRP A 329 -3.00 -25.97 21.41
C TRP A 329 -2.47 -27.28 20.80
N PRO A 330 -2.17 -28.34 21.56
CA PRO A 330 -1.69 -29.62 21.04
C PRO A 330 -2.62 -30.30 20.02
N LEU A 331 -3.89 -29.90 19.92
CA LEU A 331 -4.79 -30.37 18.87
C LEU A 331 -4.45 -29.75 17.50
N HIS A 332 -3.90 -28.52 17.49
CA HIS A 332 -3.49 -27.83 16.26
C HIS A 332 -2.25 -28.52 15.67
N GLY A 333 -2.21 -28.62 14.34
CA GLY A 333 -1.17 -29.38 13.63
C GLY A 333 -1.47 -30.88 13.46
N THR A 334 -2.52 -31.40 14.10
CA THR A 334 -2.96 -32.78 13.88
C THR A 334 -3.83 -32.93 12.63
N ALA A 335 -3.85 -34.10 12.01
CA ALA A 335 -4.63 -34.35 10.80
C ALA A 335 -6.15 -34.33 11.03
N TYR A 336 -6.62 -34.54 12.27
CA TYR A 336 -8.03 -34.70 12.60
C TYR A 336 -8.68 -33.42 13.12
N TYR A 337 -7.90 -32.39 13.48
CA TYR A 337 -8.42 -31.14 14.03
C TYR A 337 -8.06 -29.94 13.15
N ASN A 338 -9.08 -29.22 12.69
CA ASN A 338 -8.94 -27.98 11.92
C ASN A 338 -9.88 -26.93 12.50
N CYS A 339 -9.33 -25.96 13.24
CA CYS A 339 -10.14 -24.93 13.89
C CYS A 339 -10.74 -23.91 12.89
N SER A 340 -10.18 -23.83 11.68
CA SER A 340 -10.60 -22.89 10.64
C SER A 340 -11.73 -23.40 9.75
N ARG A 341 -11.97 -24.72 9.75
CA ARG A 341 -13.08 -25.34 9.02
C ARG A 341 -14.42 -24.95 9.63
N TYR A 342 -15.35 -24.50 8.79
CA TYR A 342 -16.71 -24.19 9.22
C TYR A 342 -17.56 -25.46 9.27
N ASP A 343 -17.97 -25.89 10.47
CA ASP A 343 -18.88 -27.02 10.63
C ASP A 343 -20.35 -26.56 10.77
N ALA A 344 -21.11 -26.71 9.69
CA ALA A 344 -22.55 -26.43 9.69
C ALA A 344 -23.38 -27.45 10.49
N SER A 345 -22.83 -28.64 10.78
CA SER A 345 -23.54 -29.74 11.46
C SER A 345 -23.61 -29.56 12.97
N ALA A 346 -22.60 -28.94 13.59
CA ALA A 346 -22.60 -28.52 14.99
C ALA A 346 -23.75 -27.54 15.36
N ILE A 347 -24.48 -27.01 14.37
CA ILE A 347 -25.56 -26.02 14.53
C ILE A 347 -26.96 -26.65 14.38
N LYS A 348 -27.07 -27.92 13.98
CA LYS A 348 -28.36 -28.60 13.73
C LYS A 348 -29.20 -28.86 14.99
N GLU A 349 -28.70 -28.59 16.20
CA GLU A 349 -29.41 -28.88 17.45
C GLU A 349 -30.43 -27.82 17.92
N MET A 350 -30.66 -26.68 17.24
CA MET A 350 -31.70 -25.72 17.69
C MET A 350 -32.59 -25.14 16.59
N HIS A 351 -33.79 -25.72 16.46
CA HIS A 351 -35.10 -25.26 15.93
C HIS A 351 -35.21 -24.35 14.69
N GLN A 352 -36.02 -24.84 13.74
CA GLN A 352 -36.26 -24.33 12.38
C GLN A 352 -37.17 -23.09 12.26
N LYS A 353 -36.89 -22.32 11.19
CA LYS A 353 -37.68 -21.24 10.52
C LYS A 353 -37.38 -19.76 10.84
N GLN A 354 -36.48 -19.44 11.77
CA GLN A 354 -35.78 -18.12 11.84
C GLN A 354 -34.29 -18.22 11.46
N GLN A 355 -33.89 -19.32 10.80
CA GLN A 355 -32.51 -19.82 10.79
C GLN A 355 -31.63 -19.35 9.63
N THR A 356 -32.14 -18.96 8.45
CA THR A 356 -31.29 -18.71 7.28
C THR A 356 -30.42 -17.45 7.45
N THR A 357 -31.00 -16.32 7.85
CA THR A 357 -30.24 -15.08 8.15
C THR A 357 -29.25 -15.30 9.29
N LYS A 358 -29.62 -16.08 10.32
CA LYS A 358 -28.72 -16.44 11.43
C LYS A 358 -27.58 -17.38 10.98
N GLN A 359 -27.82 -18.28 10.04
CA GLN A 359 -26.79 -19.20 9.52
C GLN A 359 -25.79 -18.47 8.62
N SER A 360 -26.27 -17.63 7.70
CA SER A 360 -25.40 -16.79 6.86
C SER A 360 -24.57 -15.82 7.70
N LEU A 361 -25.16 -15.21 8.75
CA LEU A 361 -24.43 -14.37 9.70
C LEU A 361 -23.40 -15.18 10.50
N LYS A 362 -23.74 -16.38 10.99
CA LYS A 362 -22.77 -17.25 11.70
C LYS A 362 -21.60 -17.66 10.81
N ARG A 363 -21.86 -18.02 9.55
CA ARG A 363 -20.81 -18.33 8.57
C ARG A 363 -19.93 -17.12 8.33
N TYR A 364 -20.53 -15.94 8.13
CA TYR A 364 -19.78 -14.70 7.99
C TYR A 364 -18.90 -14.41 9.21
N LEU A 365 -19.47 -14.43 10.42
CA LEU A 365 -18.74 -14.19 11.67
C LEU A 365 -17.60 -15.19 11.88
N HIS A 366 -17.78 -16.44 11.46
CA HIS A 366 -16.71 -17.45 11.50
C HIS A 366 -15.52 -17.01 10.66
N TYR A 367 -15.68 -16.79 9.35
CA TYR A 367 -14.56 -16.39 8.48
C TYR A 367 -14.05 -14.99 8.80
N TYR A 368 -14.92 -14.06 9.20
CA TYR A 368 -14.56 -12.71 9.60
C TYR A 368 -13.63 -12.71 10.82
N LYS A 369 -13.89 -13.58 11.80
CA LYS A 369 -13.03 -13.75 12.98
C LYS A 369 -11.61 -14.15 12.59
N PHE A 370 -11.43 -15.07 11.64
CA PHE A 370 -10.09 -15.43 11.15
C PHE A 370 -9.46 -14.28 10.34
N TYR A 371 -10.22 -13.68 9.43
CA TYR A 371 -9.78 -12.52 8.64
C TYR A 371 -9.22 -11.40 9.52
N ILE A 372 -10.01 -10.93 10.49
CA ILE A 372 -9.60 -9.82 11.37
C ILE A 372 -8.51 -10.24 12.34
N SER A 373 -8.48 -11.49 12.79
CA SER A 373 -7.41 -11.98 13.67
C SER A 373 -6.06 -11.94 12.98
N HIS A 374 -5.96 -12.38 11.71
CA HIS A 374 -4.71 -12.30 10.95
C HIS A 374 -4.30 -10.87 10.62
N GLU A 375 -5.27 -9.98 10.35
CA GLU A 375 -5.03 -8.54 10.17
C GLU A 375 -4.38 -7.91 11.40
N LEU A 376 -4.98 -8.12 12.58
CA LEU A 376 -4.48 -7.56 13.82
C LEU A 376 -3.16 -8.20 14.25
N SER A 377 -3.02 -9.52 14.07
CA SER A 377 -1.76 -10.20 14.32
C SER A 377 -0.62 -9.64 13.47
N ALA A 378 -0.87 -9.33 12.18
CA ALA A 378 0.14 -8.73 11.31
C ALA A 378 0.56 -7.32 11.78
N HIS A 379 -0.37 -6.51 12.29
CA HIS A 379 -0.07 -5.22 12.88
C HIS A 379 0.81 -5.38 14.14
N GLN A 380 0.41 -6.27 15.06
CA GLN A 380 1.15 -6.55 16.29
C GLN A 380 2.56 -7.10 16.02
N ASP A 381 2.71 -7.98 15.02
CA ASP A 381 4.02 -8.51 14.61
C ASP A 381 4.91 -7.39 14.03
N ASN A 382 4.35 -6.45 13.26
CA ASN A 382 5.09 -5.31 12.73
C ASN A 382 5.51 -4.31 13.84
N ASP A 383 4.64 -4.06 14.81
CA ASP A 383 4.98 -3.21 15.96
C ASP A 383 6.07 -3.85 16.83
N LEU A 384 5.98 -5.16 17.07
CA LEU A 384 7.03 -5.93 17.75
C LEU A 384 8.36 -5.87 16.98
N PHE A 385 8.30 -6.04 15.65
CA PHE A 385 9.47 -5.94 14.79
C PHE A 385 10.15 -4.58 14.89
N ARG A 386 9.40 -3.48 14.82
CA ARG A 386 9.94 -2.11 14.95
C ARG A 386 10.61 -1.90 16.31
N SER A 387 9.99 -2.40 17.38
CA SER A 387 10.57 -2.31 18.73
C SER A 387 11.88 -3.08 18.85
N ILE A 388 11.95 -4.29 18.30
CA ILE A 388 13.16 -5.12 18.34
C ILE A 388 14.23 -4.56 17.39
N GLU A 389 13.87 -4.10 16.20
CA GLU A 389 14.81 -3.53 15.23
C GLU A 389 15.53 -2.30 15.81
N SER A 390 14.82 -1.41 16.50
CA SER A 390 15.42 -0.27 17.22
C SER A 390 16.43 -0.72 18.29
N ARG A 391 16.06 -1.73 19.10
CA ARG A 391 16.95 -2.28 20.15
C ARG A 391 18.17 -3.00 19.58
N VAL A 392 17.99 -3.70 18.46
CA VAL A 392 19.09 -4.36 17.75
C VAL A 392 20.07 -3.31 17.20
N GLN A 393 19.59 -2.20 16.63
CA GLN A 393 20.43 -1.10 16.17
C GLN A 393 21.23 -0.45 17.32
N GLU A 394 20.61 -0.25 18.48
CA GLU A 394 21.30 0.26 19.68
C GLU A 394 22.39 -0.73 20.15
N MET A 395 22.08 -2.03 20.20
CA MET A 395 23.00 -3.06 20.71
C MET A 395 24.09 -3.47 19.70
N GLN A 396 23.93 -3.18 18.41
CA GLN A 396 24.97 -3.36 17.38
C GLN A 396 26.25 -2.58 17.71
N GLN A 397 26.11 -1.42 18.36
CA GLN A 397 27.24 -0.57 18.77
C GLN A 397 28.05 -1.20 19.92
N ASP A 398 27.42 -2.04 20.73
CA ASP A 398 28.03 -2.59 21.96
C ASP A 398 28.49 -4.06 21.83
N LEU A 399 27.89 -4.85 20.93
CA LEU A 399 28.09 -6.31 20.85
C LEU A 399 28.82 -6.79 19.59
N GLY A 400 29.15 -5.91 18.64
CA GLY A 400 29.89 -6.29 17.42
C GLY A 400 29.12 -7.24 16.48
N ILE A 401 27.78 -7.27 16.58
CA ILE A 401 26.92 -8.04 15.66
C ILE A 401 26.80 -7.25 14.35
N SER A 402 27.12 -7.86 13.21
CA SER A 402 27.06 -7.18 11.91
C SER A 402 25.60 -6.92 11.49
N TRP A 403 25.39 -5.88 10.69
CA TRP A 403 24.09 -5.61 10.04
C TRP A 403 23.62 -6.80 9.18
N ILE A 404 24.57 -7.50 8.55
CA ILE A 404 24.34 -8.70 7.73
C ILE A 404 23.77 -9.84 8.59
N ASP A 405 24.22 -9.96 9.85
CA ASP A 405 23.75 -10.99 10.77
C ASP A 405 22.28 -10.80 11.16
N CYS A 406 21.68 -9.63 10.93
CA CYS A 406 20.27 -9.38 11.26
C CYS A 406 19.35 -9.38 10.04
N GLN A 407 19.89 -9.51 8.82
CA GLN A 407 19.09 -9.48 7.59
C GLN A 407 18.07 -10.63 7.54
N PHE A 408 18.44 -11.82 8.03
CA PHE A 408 17.53 -12.97 8.10
C PHE A 408 16.24 -12.64 8.88
N TYR A 409 16.36 -11.85 9.94
CA TYR A 409 15.23 -11.48 10.81
C TYR A 409 14.26 -10.55 10.09
N ARG A 410 14.78 -9.56 9.35
CA ARG A 410 13.98 -8.65 8.51
C ARG A 410 13.26 -9.40 7.39
N THR A 411 13.97 -10.30 6.71
CA THR A 411 13.40 -11.14 5.64
C THR A 411 12.32 -12.07 6.17
N ALA A 412 12.57 -12.74 7.31
CA ALA A 412 11.59 -13.61 7.96
C ALA A 412 10.33 -12.83 8.39
N MET A 413 10.48 -11.61 8.92
CA MET A 413 9.33 -10.79 9.31
C MET A 413 8.50 -10.32 8.11
N LYS A 414 9.16 -9.85 7.03
CA LYS A 414 8.47 -9.48 5.79
C LYS A 414 7.67 -10.66 5.24
N LEU A 415 8.28 -11.85 5.24
CA LEU A 415 7.61 -13.07 4.82
C LEU A 415 6.43 -13.40 5.75
N LEU A 416 6.59 -13.31 7.09
CA LEU A 416 5.52 -13.56 8.05
C LEU A 416 4.30 -12.65 7.80
N ILE A 417 4.53 -11.35 7.63
CA ILE A 417 3.48 -10.37 7.33
C ILE A 417 2.80 -10.69 6.00
N LYS A 418 3.57 -11.04 4.95
CA LYS A 418 3.03 -11.47 3.65
C LYS A 418 2.16 -12.72 3.79
N SER A 419 2.65 -13.74 4.48
CA SER A 419 1.95 -15.01 4.69
C SER A 419 0.64 -14.81 5.48
N ARG A 420 0.63 -13.91 6.47
CA ARG A 420 -0.59 -13.54 7.20
C ARG A 420 -1.63 -12.87 6.28
N LYS A 421 -1.20 -12.04 5.32
CA LYS A 421 -2.11 -11.43 4.33
C LYS A 421 -2.71 -12.49 3.41
N VAL A 422 -1.90 -13.42 2.90
CA VAL A 422 -2.38 -14.55 2.08
C VAL A 422 -3.45 -15.35 2.85
N LEU A 423 -3.20 -15.69 4.12
CA LEU A 423 -4.20 -16.37 4.95
C LEU A 423 -5.46 -15.53 5.16
N LYS A 424 -5.31 -14.25 5.55
CA LYS A 424 -6.42 -13.31 5.74
C LYS A 424 -7.35 -13.35 4.54
N TRP A 425 -6.82 -13.16 3.33
CA TRP A 425 -7.63 -13.12 2.12
C TRP A 425 -8.16 -14.49 1.71
N SER A 426 -7.42 -15.56 1.94
CA SER A 426 -7.92 -16.92 1.69
C SER A 426 -9.18 -17.25 2.53
N TYR A 427 -9.30 -16.74 3.76
CA TYR A 427 -10.53 -16.89 4.55
C TYR A 427 -11.71 -16.09 3.99
N ALA A 428 -11.45 -14.89 3.47
CA ALA A 428 -12.47 -14.09 2.79
C ALA A 428 -13.01 -14.81 1.54
N LEU A 429 -12.14 -15.50 0.78
CA LEU A 429 -12.55 -16.32 -0.36
C LEU A 429 -13.45 -17.48 0.08
N LEU A 430 -13.03 -18.26 1.07
CA LEU A 430 -13.79 -19.45 1.49
C LEU A 430 -15.21 -19.15 1.96
N TYR A 431 -15.48 -17.96 2.49
CA TYR A 431 -16.84 -17.53 2.82
C TYR A 431 -17.78 -17.62 1.61
N TYR A 432 -17.31 -17.17 0.44
CA TYR A 432 -18.07 -17.15 -0.82
C TYR A 432 -17.99 -18.47 -1.61
N CYS A 433 -17.16 -19.44 -1.20
CA CYS A 433 -17.07 -20.72 -1.89
C CYS A 433 -18.19 -21.68 -1.48
N GLU A 434 -18.75 -22.40 -2.45
CA GLU A 434 -19.60 -23.56 -2.19
C GLU A 434 -18.78 -24.73 -1.65
N VAL A 435 -19.35 -25.46 -0.67
CA VAL A 435 -18.66 -26.61 -0.06
C VAL A 435 -18.48 -27.71 -1.12
N ASN A 436 -17.23 -28.08 -1.39
CA ASN A 436 -16.88 -29.16 -2.30
C ASN A 436 -15.52 -29.79 -1.91
N ASN A 437 -15.10 -30.83 -2.62
CA ASN A 437 -13.84 -31.53 -2.34
C ASN A 437 -12.60 -30.63 -2.53
N TYR A 438 -12.67 -29.67 -3.45
CA TYR A 438 -11.56 -28.74 -3.69
C TYR A 438 -11.42 -27.73 -2.54
N VAL A 439 -12.53 -27.24 -1.99
CA VAL A 439 -12.54 -26.42 -0.78
C VAL A 439 -11.88 -27.17 0.39
N TYR A 440 -12.12 -28.48 0.54
CA TYR A 440 -11.44 -29.29 1.55
C TYR A 440 -9.91 -29.30 1.38
N ILE A 441 -9.42 -29.35 0.14
CA ILE A 441 -7.98 -29.26 -0.17
C ILE A 441 -7.44 -27.88 0.22
N VAL A 442 -8.14 -26.81 -0.12
CA VAL A 442 -7.77 -25.43 0.27
C VAL A 442 -7.75 -25.27 1.79
N GLU A 443 -8.78 -25.71 2.51
CA GLU A 443 -8.85 -25.66 3.99
C GLU A 443 -7.72 -26.43 4.66
N THR A 444 -7.29 -27.55 4.06
CA THR A 444 -6.18 -28.36 4.57
C THR A 444 -4.86 -27.61 4.40
N ASN A 445 -4.63 -27.00 3.23
CA ASN A 445 -3.44 -26.19 2.97
C ASN A 445 -3.43 -24.90 3.80
N GLN A 446 -4.57 -24.25 4.01
CA GLN A 446 -4.71 -23.13 4.95
C GLN A 446 -4.27 -23.53 6.36
N SER A 447 -4.71 -24.69 6.86
CA SER A 447 -4.27 -25.20 8.17
C SER A 447 -2.76 -25.40 8.22
N PHE A 448 -2.15 -25.98 7.18
CA PHE A 448 -0.70 -26.14 7.13
C PHE A 448 0.05 -24.80 7.15
N LEU A 449 -0.39 -23.82 6.35
CA LEU A 449 0.22 -22.50 6.36
C LEU A 449 0.02 -21.79 7.70
N SER A 450 -1.19 -21.87 8.27
CA SER A 450 -1.52 -21.30 9.58
C SER A 450 -0.59 -21.84 10.66
N ASN A 451 -0.39 -23.16 10.75
CA ASN A 451 0.50 -23.71 11.77
C ASN A 451 1.95 -23.21 11.59
N SER A 452 2.45 -23.17 10.35
CA SER A 452 3.82 -22.66 10.09
C SER A 452 4.00 -21.18 10.38
N ILE A 453 2.97 -20.35 10.13
CA ILE A 453 2.96 -18.94 10.53
C ILE A 453 3.04 -18.82 12.05
N GLU A 454 2.26 -19.61 12.78
CA GLU A 454 2.24 -19.54 14.24
C GLU A 454 3.54 -20.07 14.86
N ASP A 455 4.16 -21.11 14.28
CA ASP A 455 5.49 -21.59 14.68
C ASP A 455 6.56 -20.48 14.54
N LEU A 456 6.57 -19.79 13.38
CA LEU A 456 7.50 -18.70 13.15
C LEU A 456 7.19 -17.47 14.01
N SER A 457 5.92 -17.09 14.15
CA SER A 457 5.48 -15.95 14.98
C SER A 457 5.76 -16.20 16.48
N HIS A 458 5.71 -17.45 16.93
CA HIS A 458 6.14 -17.83 18.28
C HIS A 458 7.65 -17.61 18.46
N LEU A 459 8.47 -17.96 17.45
CA LEU A 459 9.91 -17.70 17.50
C LEU A 459 10.23 -16.19 17.57
N PHE A 460 9.41 -15.34 16.92
CA PHE A 460 9.51 -13.88 17.02
C PHE A 460 9.20 -13.31 18.42
N GLN A 461 8.60 -14.09 19.33
CA GLN A 461 8.43 -13.67 20.72
C GLN A 461 9.76 -13.62 21.50
N LEU A 462 10.86 -14.13 20.93
CA LEU A 462 12.20 -13.92 21.46
C LEU A 462 12.61 -12.46 21.31
N THR A 463 12.72 -11.74 22.43
CA THR A 463 13.07 -10.31 22.44
C THR A 463 14.54 -10.02 22.74
N ASP A 464 15.33 -11.03 23.15
CA ASP A 464 16.76 -10.86 23.44
C ASP A 464 17.61 -11.05 22.16
N PRO A 465 18.36 -10.04 21.70
CA PRO A 465 19.17 -10.13 20.48
C PRO A 465 20.14 -11.31 20.45
N LYS A 466 20.75 -11.69 21.59
CA LYS A 466 21.68 -12.83 21.63
C LYS A 466 20.96 -14.15 21.37
N CYS A 467 19.75 -14.32 21.90
CA CYS A 467 18.90 -15.46 21.60
C CYS A 467 18.46 -15.47 20.13
N ILE A 468 18.10 -14.32 19.57
CA ILE A 468 17.70 -14.20 18.16
C ILE A 468 18.80 -14.69 17.22
N VAL A 469 20.05 -14.26 17.44
CA VAL A 469 21.20 -14.68 16.62
C VAL A 469 21.48 -16.18 16.78
N ARG A 470 21.39 -16.71 18.00
CA ARG A 470 21.57 -18.15 18.26
C ARG A 470 20.56 -19.01 17.50
N GLU A 471 19.33 -18.53 17.38
CA GLU A 471 18.24 -19.24 16.70
C GLU A 471 18.15 -18.93 15.19
N ARG A 472 19.18 -18.29 14.59
CA ARG A 472 19.24 -17.93 13.16
C ARG A 472 18.83 -19.07 12.23
N LEU A 473 19.35 -20.27 12.46
CA LEU A 473 19.05 -21.44 11.62
C LEU A 473 17.56 -21.84 11.70
N GLN A 474 16.94 -21.72 12.88
CA GLN A 474 15.51 -21.98 13.05
C GLN A 474 14.66 -20.96 12.29
N PHE A 475 15.00 -19.66 12.38
CA PHE A 475 14.31 -18.62 11.61
C PHE A 475 14.36 -18.91 10.10
N ILE A 476 15.53 -19.27 9.57
CA ILE A 476 15.70 -19.58 8.14
C ILE A 476 14.89 -20.82 7.75
N ASN A 477 14.98 -21.90 8.52
CA ASN A 477 14.29 -23.16 8.22
C ASN A 477 12.76 -23.01 8.25
N LEU A 478 12.22 -22.36 9.30
CA LEU A 478 10.79 -22.09 9.41
C LEU A 478 10.30 -21.15 8.30
N SER A 479 11.06 -20.09 8.00
CA SER A 479 10.74 -19.18 6.91
C SER A 479 10.70 -19.89 5.56
N ASN A 480 11.68 -20.74 5.25
CA ASN A 480 11.71 -21.50 4.01
C ASN A 480 10.55 -22.49 3.89
N SER A 481 10.21 -23.18 4.98
CA SER A 481 9.06 -24.10 5.03
C SER A 481 7.74 -23.34 4.82
N MET A 482 7.59 -22.20 5.51
CA MET A 482 6.42 -21.33 5.38
C MET A 482 6.29 -20.76 3.97
N LYS A 483 7.38 -20.29 3.34
CA LYS A 483 7.39 -19.81 1.95
C LYS A 483 6.87 -20.86 0.97
N LYS A 484 7.27 -22.13 1.13
CA LYS A 484 6.79 -23.23 0.30
C LYS A 484 5.29 -23.49 0.50
N ARG A 485 4.80 -23.42 1.75
CA ARG A 485 3.36 -23.57 2.06
C ARG A 485 2.53 -22.39 1.57
N GLU A 486 3.08 -21.17 1.64
CA GLU A 486 2.47 -19.96 1.07
C GLU A 486 2.26 -20.13 -0.43
N ALA A 487 3.33 -20.47 -1.16
CA ALA A 487 3.28 -20.69 -2.60
C ALA A 487 2.27 -21.80 -2.98
N ALA A 488 2.30 -22.93 -2.29
CA ALA A 488 1.36 -24.04 -2.54
C ALA A 488 -0.10 -23.63 -2.32
N LEU A 489 -0.40 -22.83 -1.28
CA LEU A 489 -1.76 -22.35 -1.04
C LEU A 489 -2.23 -21.38 -2.14
N VAL A 490 -1.36 -20.46 -2.56
CA VAL A 490 -1.63 -19.50 -3.64
C VAL A 490 -1.91 -20.23 -4.95
N GLU A 491 -1.02 -21.16 -5.32
CA GLU A 491 -1.13 -21.97 -6.55
C GLU A 491 -2.43 -22.77 -6.59
N ILE A 492 -2.79 -23.48 -5.51
CA ILE A 492 -4.05 -24.23 -5.42
C ILE A 492 -5.26 -23.30 -5.54
N ILE A 493 -5.22 -22.10 -4.95
CA ILE A 493 -6.33 -21.16 -5.08
C ILE A 493 -6.45 -20.65 -6.51
N HIS A 494 -5.35 -20.24 -7.14
CA HIS A 494 -5.33 -19.76 -8.52
C HIS A 494 -5.78 -20.86 -9.50
N GLU A 495 -5.24 -22.08 -9.40
CA GLU A 495 -5.66 -23.22 -10.22
C GLU A 495 -7.15 -23.54 -10.00
N GLY A 496 -7.60 -23.54 -8.75
CA GLY A 496 -8.98 -23.80 -8.39
C GLY A 496 -9.96 -22.79 -8.98
N LEU A 497 -9.57 -21.51 -9.05
CA LEU A 497 -10.35 -20.46 -9.68
C LEU A 497 -10.33 -20.58 -11.21
N LYS A 498 -9.14 -20.75 -11.81
CA LYS A 498 -8.94 -20.90 -13.26
C LYS A 498 -9.72 -22.08 -13.83
N ASN A 499 -9.71 -23.22 -13.14
CA ASN A 499 -10.41 -24.45 -13.54
C ASN A 499 -11.87 -24.51 -13.04
N GLN A 500 -12.39 -23.45 -12.42
CA GLN A 500 -13.75 -23.37 -11.88
C GLN A 500 -14.09 -24.45 -10.84
N HIS A 501 -13.09 -25.02 -10.18
CA HIS A 501 -13.27 -25.93 -9.05
C HIS A 501 -13.70 -25.17 -7.78
N LEU A 502 -13.24 -23.91 -7.63
CA LEU A 502 -13.70 -22.98 -6.60
C LEU A 502 -14.86 -22.15 -7.14
N LYS A 503 -16.09 -22.65 -6.97
CA LYS A 503 -17.32 -21.94 -7.33
C LYS A 503 -17.62 -20.86 -6.30
N VAL A 504 -17.56 -19.61 -6.73
CA VAL A 504 -17.78 -18.44 -5.88
C VAL A 504 -19.20 -17.89 -6.11
N THR A 505 -19.97 -17.77 -5.03
CA THR A 505 -21.39 -17.34 -5.02
C THR A 505 -21.58 -15.85 -4.87
#